data_AF-A0A7C4DIY7-F1
#
_entry.id   AF-A0A7C4DIY7-F1
#
_cell.length_a   1.000
_cell.length_b   1.000
_cell.length_c   1.000
_cell.angle_alpha   90.00
_cell.angle_beta   90.00
_cell.angle_gamma   90.00
#
_symmetry.space_group_name_H-M   'P 1'
#
loop_
_entity.id
_entity.type
_entity.pdbx_description
1 polymer ?
#
loop_
_entity_poly.entity_id
_entity_poly.type
_entity_poly.pdbx_seq_one_letter_code
_entity_poly.pdbx_strand_id
1 'polypeptide(L)'
;IIDDMGMKQLPKRSGEYLFEIIMRRYETRSTIMTTNRPLEDWGKLIGDVPAATAILDRFLHRAEFITITGKSYRLKNQSAREKTADACKE
;
A
#
# COMPACT_ATOMS: atom_id res chain seq x y z
N ILE A 1 -2.07 8.43 7.21
CA ILE A 1 -2.29 7.72 5.93
C ILE A 1 -0.92 7.28 5.47
N ILE A 2 -0.76 6.00 5.15
CA ILE A 2 0.48 5.42 4.63
C ILE A 2 0.16 4.96 3.21
N ASP A 3 0.77 5.58 2.23
CA ASP A 3 0.44 5.34 0.82
C ASP A 3 1.52 4.50 0.13
N ASP A 4 1.11 3.71 -0.86
CA ASP A 4 1.99 2.92 -1.73
C ASP A 4 2.97 2.00 -0.97
N MET A 5 2.52 1.42 0.13
CA MET A 5 3.31 0.46 0.90
C MET A 5 3.67 -0.72 0.01
N GLY A 6 4.96 -1.00 -0.09
CA GLY A 6 5.47 -2.17 -0.78
C GLY A 6 5.88 -1.98 -2.24
N MET A 7 5.90 -0.73 -2.74
CA MET A 7 6.45 -0.43 -4.07
C MET A 7 7.97 -0.59 -4.15
N LYS A 8 8.70 -0.32 -3.06
CA LYS A 8 10.16 -0.48 -2.97
C LYS A 8 10.51 -1.27 -1.71
N GLN A 9 11.64 -1.97 -1.75
CA GLN A 9 12.21 -2.52 -0.51
C GLN A 9 12.55 -1.37 0.43
N LEU A 10 12.23 -1.57 1.70
CA LEU A 10 12.52 -0.59 2.71
C LEU A 10 14.01 -0.65 3.08
N PRO A 11 14.65 0.50 3.36
CA PRO A 11 16.00 0.52 3.90
C PRO A 11 16.09 -0.28 5.21
N LYS A 12 17.29 -0.75 5.56
CA LYS A 12 17.54 -1.43 6.84
C LYS A 12 16.98 -0.60 8.02
N ARG A 13 16.42 -1.28 9.03
CA ARG A 13 15.75 -0.70 10.22
C ARG A 13 14.44 0.08 9.97
N SER A 14 14.00 0.26 8.73
CA SER A 14 12.73 0.95 8.46
C SER A 14 11.52 0.21 9.03
N GLY A 15 11.61 -1.12 9.19
CA GLY A 15 10.60 -1.93 9.87
C GLY A 15 10.38 -1.51 11.32
N GLU A 16 11.45 -1.17 12.04
CA GLU A 16 11.39 -0.74 13.45
C GLU A 16 10.62 0.59 13.57
N TYR A 17 10.90 1.56 12.68
CA TYR A 17 10.18 2.82 12.65
C TYR A 17 8.71 2.65 12.27
N LEU A 18 8.42 1.79 11.28
CA LEU A 18 7.03 1.49 10.90
C LEU A 18 6.28 0.84 12.06
N PHE A 19 6.92 -0.09 12.76
CA PHE A 19 6.35 -0.73 13.94
C PHE A 19 6.07 0.27 15.06
N GLU A 20 6.98 1.19 15.35
CA GLU A 20 6.77 2.24 16.35
C GLU A 20 5.57 3.13 16.00
N ILE A 21 5.42 3.51 14.73
CA ILE A 21 4.27 4.30 14.25
C ILE A 21 2.96 3.53 14.46
N ILE A 22 2.92 2.25 14.05
CA ILE A 22 1.73 1.41 14.18
C ILE A 22 1.39 1.20 15.66
N MET A 23 2.39 0.91 16.50
CA MET A 23 2.23 0.77 17.95
C MET A 23 1.63 2.01 18.60
N ARG A 24 2.12 3.21 18.27
CA ARG A 24 1.60 4.46 18.86
C ARG A 24 0.17 4.78 18.43
N ARG A 25 -0.24 4.33 17.24
CA ARG A 25 -1.58 4.56 16.67
C ARG A 25 -2.59 3.46 17.01
N TYR A 26 -2.11 2.28 17.36
CA TYR A 26 -2.93 1.13 17.74
C TYR A 26 -3.89 1.52 18.85
N GLU A 27 -5.19 1.30 18.61
CA GLU A 27 -6.31 1.66 19.50
C GLU A 27 -6.43 3.14 19.92
N THR A 28 -5.61 4.04 19.36
CA THR A 28 -5.67 5.48 19.66
C THR A 28 -6.19 6.31 18.50
N ARG A 29 -5.84 5.97 17.25
CA ARG A 29 -6.24 6.72 16.04
C ARG A 29 -6.40 5.82 14.82
N SER A 30 -7.38 6.12 13.98
CA SER A 30 -7.57 5.42 12.70
C SER A 30 -6.34 5.55 11.79
N THR A 31 -5.97 4.46 11.13
CA THR A 31 -4.82 4.41 10.23
C THR A 31 -5.25 3.74 8.93
N ILE A 32 -5.09 4.45 7.81
CA ILE A 32 -5.33 3.92 6.47
C ILE A 32 -3.98 3.63 5.84
N MET A 33 -3.87 2.45 5.21
CA MET A 33 -2.74 2.06 4.40
C MET A 33 -3.19 1.55 3.04
N THR A 34 -2.47 1.91 1.98
CA THR A 34 -2.64 1.33 0.65
C THR A 34 -1.41 0.49 0.30
N THR A 35 -1.64 -0.63 -0.37
CA THR A 35 -0.56 -1.51 -0.85
C THR A 35 -0.96 -2.18 -2.15
N ASN A 36 0.01 -2.38 -3.02
CA ASN A 36 -0.11 -3.18 -4.24
C ASN A 36 0.50 -4.58 -4.07
N ARG A 37 0.90 -4.96 -2.85
CA ARG A 37 1.48 -6.25 -2.50
C ARG A 37 0.55 -7.03 -1.57
N PRO A 38 0.50 -8.36 -1.70
CA PRO A 38 -0.16 -9.18 -0.69
C PRO A 38 0.57 -9.03 0.66
N LEU A 39 -0.17 -9.20 1.76
CA LEU A 39 0.38 -9.06 3.12
C LEU A 39 1.46 -10.11 3.42
N GLU A 40 1.35 -11.28 2.79
CA GLU A 40 2.31 -12.38 2.88
C GLU A 40 3.74 -11.96 2.46
N ASP A 41 3.85 -10.98 1.55
CA ASP A 41 5.13 -10.48 1.06
C ASP A 41 5.80 -9.48 2.02
N TRP A 42 5.12 -9.03 3.07
CA TRP A 42 5.63 -7.97 3.94
C TRP A 42 6.87 -8.38 4.73
N GLY A 43 6.99 -9.66 5.10
CA GLY A 43 8.19 -10.17 5.75
C GLY A 43 9.44 -9.97 4.88
N LYS A 44 9.32 -10.22 3.57
CA LYS A 44 10.39 -9.97 2.59
C LYS A 44 10.63 -8.48 2.35
N LEU A 45 9.56 -7.68 2.35
CA LEU A 45 9.64 -6.25 2.08
C LEU A 45 10.32 -5.46 3.21
N ILE A 46 10.01 -5.84 4.44
CA ILE A 46 10.56 -5.25 5.66
C ILE A 46 11.96 -5.82 5.95
N GLY A 47 12.22 -7.07 5.53
CA GLY A 47 13.47 -7.77 5.78
C GLY A 47 13.57 -8.37 7.19
N ASP A 48 12.46 -8.37 7.93
CA ASP A 48 12.31 -8.92 9.28
C ASP A 48 10.91 -9.51 9.41
N VAL A 49 10.83 -10.84 9.35
CA VAL A 49 9.56 -11.58 9.40
C VAL A 49 8.86 -11.41 10.75
N PRO A 50 9.52 -11.60 11.91
CA PRO A 50 8.93 -11.29 13.22
C PRO A 50 8.36 -9.87 13.32
N ALA A 51 9.10 -8.85 12.88
CA ALA A 51 8.62 -7.47 12.93
C ALA A 51 7.41 -7.25 12.02
N ALA A 52 7.43 -7.81 10.80
CA ALA A 52 6.31 -7.76 9.87
C ALA A 52 5.04 -8.40 10.47
N THR A 53 5.17 -9.57 11.09
CA THR A 53 4.05 -10.24 11.78
C THR A 53 3.52 -9.38 12.93
N ALA A 54 4.40 -8.79 13.75
CA ALA A 54 3.99 -7.95 14.86
C ALA A 54 3.28 -6.65 14.43
N ILE A 55 3.69 -6.08 13.28
CA ILE A 55 3.01 -4.95 12.63
C ILE A 55 1.63 -5.37 12.15
N LEU A 56 1.54 -6.46 11.39
CA LEU A 56 0.29 -6.95 10.80
C LEU A 56 -0.73 -7.31 11.89
N ASP A 57 -0.31 -8.01 12.94
CA ASP A 57 -1.15 -8.35 14.09
C ASP A 57 -1.88 -7.12 14.66
N ARG A 58 -1.15 -6.03 14.92
CA ARG A 58 -1.72 -4.80 15.47
C ARG A 58 -2.51 -4.00 14.45
N PHE A 59 -1.99 -3.90 13.23
CA PHE A 59 -2.63 -3.12 12.19
C PHE A 59 -3.96 -3.73 11.79
N LEU A 60 -4.06 -5.06 11.74
CA LEU A 60 -5.22 -5.79 11.25
C LEU A 60 -6.25 -6.14 12.32
N HIS A 61 -5.91 -6.04 13.60
CA HIS A 61 -6.82 -6.39 14.70
C HIS A 61 -8.19 -5.70 14.61
N ARG A 62 -8.24 -4.44 14.14
CA ARG A 62 -9.49 -3.68 13.92
C ARG A 62 -9.58 -3.07 12.51
N ALA A 63 -8.95 -3.70 11.51
CA ALA A 63 -8.94 -3.19 10.15
C ALA A 63 -10.08 -3.76 9.31
N GLU A 64 -10.59 -2.93 8.40
CA GLU A 64 -11.45 -3.35 7.31
C GLU A 64 -10.62 -3.47 6.03
N PHE A 65 -10.75 -4.59 5.32
CA PHE A 65 -10.02 -4.83 4.08
C PHE A 65 -10.86 -4.48 2.87
N ILE A 66 -10.34 -3.57 2.05
CA ILE A 66 -10.95 -3.19 0.78
C ILE A 66 -10.05 -3.66 -0.35
N THR A 67 -10.42 -4.78 -0.96
CA THR A 67 -9.73 -5.31 -2.13
C THR A 67 -10.18 -4.56 -3.38
N ILE A 68 -9.28 -3.76 -3.95
CA ILE A 68 -9.53 -3.03 -5.19
C ILE A 68 -9.08 -3.87 -6.38
N THR A 69 -10.00 -4.21 -7.27
CA THR A 69 -9.72 -4.93 -8.51
C THR A 69 -10.09 -4.08 -9.73
N GLY A 70 -9.45 -4.34 -10.86
CA GLY A 70 -9.76 -3.67 -12.12
C GLY A 70 -8.54 -3.09 -12.84
N LYS A 71 -8.79 -2.51 -14.01
CA LYS A 71 -7.75 -1.89 -14.85
C LYS A 71 -7.32 -0.54 -14.26
N SER A 72 -6.05 -0.21 -14.43
CA SER A 72 -5.49 1.10 -14.04
C SER A 72 -6.30 2.24 -14.65
N TYR A 73 -6.82 3.13 -13.79
CA TYR A 73 -7.55 4.31 -14.23
C TYR A 73 -6.67 5.27 -15.05
N ARG A 74 -5.35 5.26 -14.80
CA ARG A 74 -4.37 6.03 -15.59
C ARG A 74 -4.38 5.66 -17.08
N LEU A 75 -4.52 4.37 -17.38
CA LEU A 75 -4.59 3.86 -18.76
C LEU A 75 -5.93 4.17 -19.44
N LYS A 76 -7.01 4.24 -18.66
CA LYS A 76 -8.35 4.63 -19.16
C LYS A 76 -8.33 6.06 -19.69
N ASN A 77 -7.65 6.97 -19.01
CA ASN A 77 -7.55 8.37 -19.44
C ASN A 77 -6.56 8.57 -20.61
N GLN A 78 -5.52 7.75 -20.72
CA GLN A 78 -4.63 7.77 -21.89
C GLN A 78 -5.36 7.34 -23.16
N SER A 79 -6.09 6.21 -23.12
CA SER A 79 -6.88 5.77 -24.29
C SER A 79 -8.00 6.75 -24.66
N ALA A 80 -8.59 7.45 -23.69
CA ALA A 80 -9.54 8.53 -23.97
C ALA A 80 -8.85 9.73 -24.66
N ARG A 81 -7.65 10.11 -24.20
CA ARG A 81 -6.86 11.21 -24.79
C ARG A 81 -6.38 10.90 -26.21
N GLU A 82 -5.90 9.68 -26.47
CA GLU A 82 -5.47 9.23 -27.80
C GLU A 82 -6.62 9.30 -28.81
N LYS A 83 -7.83 8.84 -28.41
CA LYS A 83 -9.03 8.93 -29.26
C LYS A 83 -9.42 10.37 -29.61
N THR A 84 -9.33 11.31 -28.66
CA THR A 84 -9.56 12.74 -28.96
C THR A 84 -8.46 13.37 -29.80
N ALA A 85 -7.22 12.88 -29.71
CA ALA A 85 -6.10 13.41 -30.50
C ALA A 85 -6.16 12.96 -31.97
N ASP A 86 -6.63 11.75 -32.24
CA ASP A 86 -6.87 11.27 -33.61
C ASP A 86 -8.11 11.90 -34.24
N ALA A 87 -9.17 12.15 -33.46
CA ALA A 87 -10.38 12.84 -33.95
C ALA A 87 -10.16 14.32 -34.34
N CYS A 88 -9.06 14.94 -33.91
CA CYS A 88 -8.71 16.32 -34.26
C CYS A 88 -7.71 16.42 -35.43
N LYS A 89 -7.31 15.27 -36.01
CA LYS A 89 -6.42 15.19 -37.17
C LYS A 89 -7.15 14.95 -38.50
N GLU A 90 -8.47 14.79 -38.47
CA GLU A 90 -9.34 14.74 -39.65
C GLU A 90 -9.96 16.12 -39.95
#